data_AF-A0A1Q3HBG9-F1
#
_entry.id   AF-A0A1Q3HBG9-F1
#
_cell.length_a   1.000
_cell.length_b   1.000
_cell.length_c   1.000
_cell.angle_alpha   90.00
_cell.angle_beta   90.00
_cell.angle_gamma   90.00
#
_symmetry.space_group_name_H-M   'P 1'
#
loop_
_entity.id
_entity.type
_entity.pdbx_description
1 polymer ?
#
loop_
_entity_poly.entity_id
_entity_poly.type
_entity_poly.pdbx_seq_one_letter_code
_entity_poly.pdbx_strand_id
1 'polypeptide(L)'
;PQAEPSLALPRSFWKDFAKRHWNREPAVFKRPFGDRAPTTGQIYEALLDAGERVRRGEYTMPLRFFIEHEEGADGLPYYSMLMSLSNHMPRPEDGGVEGYLARLDKLLGGKRFGIVFNRLQMYQWTHWQQLSSFLSGLYEQVGVPLGNNESCIFFGNYRYTPFGIHKDNSHAFNFVVEGKKTFSVWPFETLASREEVPKDPSLVNRPYSLFMKDKAEENAVLSRASFLEATAGDVTYWPVSHWHRAEPSGGGLNISISVSACASPPMFTSMAPPHEWPGQLRHNELPGKRTWQVPASIRSALRQRGQRKALLSAERESTIEWVRCLTANALDAAPPEAQEAPLAPEEWIRAHPERPIVCVPLPGKQLLVSAIGRSSTLPGSPLLRRRLERLVSSLNLGKPLSVSALEHAFFSRLPSRSFSRASFRSLLDDLVRWRAVQRCPAPGRKPR
;
A
#
# COMPACT_ATOMS: atom_id res chain seq x y z
N PRO A 1 -0.17 -12.02 -23.55
CA PRO A 1 -0.07 -11.63 -22.13
C PRO A 1 -1.46 -11.71 -21.49
N GLN A 2 -1.62 -12.50 -20.42
CA GLN A 2 -2.82 -12.38 -19.58
C GLN A 2 -2.93 -10.94 -19.11
N ALA A 3 -4.15 -10.40 -19.08
CA ALA A 3 -4.38 -9.05 -18.58
C ALA A 3 -3.92 -8.98 -17.11
N GLU A 4 -3.20 -7.93 -16.74
CA GLU A 4 -2.77 -7.75 -15.36
C GLU A 4 -3.99 -7.55 -14.44
N PRO A 5 -4.00 -8.11 -13.22
CA PRO A 5 -5.05 -7.89 -12.24
C PRO A 5 -5.30 -6.40 -12.01
N SER A 6 -6.55 -5.97 -12.11
CA SER A 6 -6.91 -4.54 -12.05
C SER A 6 -8.26 -4.30 -11.38
N LEU A 7 -8.27 -3.36 -10.43
CA LEU A 7 -9.46 -2.79 -9.80
C LEU A 7 -9.76 -1.38 -10.34
N ALA A 8 -9.38 -1.10 -11.59
CA ALA A 8 -9.79 0.13 -12.25
C ALA A 8 -11.33 0.19 -12.38
N LEU A 9 -11.87 1.37 -12.07
CA LEU A 9 -13.28 1.73 -12.29
C LEU A 9 -13.36 2.86 -13.33
N PRO A 10 -14.49 2.99 -14.05
CA PRO A 10 -14.68 4.05 -15.03
C PRO A 10 -14.51 5.44 -14.41
N ARG A 11 -14.00 6.40 -15.18
CA ARG A 11 -13.86 7.80 -14.73
C ARG A 11 -15.19 8.42 -14.24
N SER A 12 -16.32 7.99 -14.79
CA SER A 12 -17.65 8.43 -14.33
C SER A 12 -17.95 8.01 -12.89
N PHE A 13 -17.54 6.81 -12.48
CA PHE A 13 -17.67 6.35 -11.09
C PHE A 13 -16.93 7.28 -10.15
N TRP A 14 -15.66 7.56 -10.44
CA TRP A 14 -14.83 8.40 -9.57
C TRP A 14 -15.31 9.85 -9.50
N LYS A 15 -15.81 10.40 -10.61
CA LYS A 15 -16.42 11.74 -10.62
C LYS A 15 -17.64 11.80 -9.69
N ASP A 16 -18.51 10.79 -9.75
CA ASP A 16 -19.69 10.73 -8.90
C ASP A 16 -19.31 10.54 -7.42
N PHE A 17 -18.38 9.62 -7.16
CA PHE A 17 -17.81 9.39 -5.83
C PHE A 17 -17.21 10.66 -5.22
N ALA A 18 -16.35 11.37 -5.97
CA ALA A 18 -15.72 12.61 -5.49
C ALA A 18 -16.75 13.71 -5.22
N LYS A 19 -17.81 13.77 -6.04
CA LYS A 19 -18.88 14.75 -5.87
C LYS A 19 -19.78 14.46 -4.68
N ARG A 20 -20.09 13.19 -4.39
CA ARG A 20 -21.11 12.81 -3.40
C ARG A 20 -20.52 12.41 -2.05
N HIS A 21 -19.44 11.64 -2.06
CA HIS A 21 -18.99 10.91 -0.87
C HIS A 21 -17.61 11.34 -0.36
N TRP A 22 -16.68 11.70 -1.25
CA TRP A 22 -15.31 12.05 -0.83
C TRP A 22 -15.30 13.18 0.20
N ASN A 23 -14.71 12.89 1.37
CA ASN A 23 -14.69 13.76 2.54
C ASN A 23 -16.06 14.29 3.02
N ARG A 24 -17.15 13.54 2.81
CA ARG A 24 -18.51 13.96 3.17
C ARG A 24 -19.24 12.93 4.02
N GLU A 25 -19.61 11.82 3.40
CA GLU A 25 -20.50 10.85 4.02
C GLU A 25 -20.05 9.41 3.73
N PRO A 26 -20.36 8.46 4.63
CA PRO A 26 -20.12 7.05 4.39
C PRO A 26 -21.04 6.49 3.28
N ALA A 27 -20.58 5.44 2.60
CA ALA A 27 -21.32 4.83 1.49
C ALA A 27 -21.04 3.33 1.34
N VAL A 28 -21.96 2.62 0.66
CA VAL A 28 -21.79 1.23 0.24
C VAL A 28 -21.93 1.14 -1.28
N PHE A 29 -20.91 0.59 -1.94
CA PHE A 29 -20.90 0.30 -3.37
C PHE A 29 -21.08 -1.20 -3.57
N LYS A 30 -22.17 -1.57 -4.23
CA LYS A 30 -22.53 -2.98 -4.41
C LYS A 30 -21.71 -3.62 -5.53
N ARG A 31 -20.88 -4.60 -5.15
CA ARG A 31 -20.06 -5.44 -6.04
C ARG A 31 -19.40 -4.70 -7.23
N PRO A 32 -18.69 -3.57 -7.04
CA PRO A 32 -18.21 -2.73 -8.15
C PRO A 32 -17.18 -3.40 -9.06
N PHE A 33 -16.57 -4.51 -8.63
CA PHE A 33 -15.51 -5.21 -9.37
C PHE A 33 -15.95 -6.53 -9.99
N GLY A 34 -17.14 -7.06 -9.66
CA GLY A 34 -17.56 -8.40 -10.07
C GLY A 34 -16.48 -9.44 -9.77
N ASP A 35 -16.12 -10.24 -10.78
CA ASP A 35 -15.14 -11.33 -10.66
C ASP A 35 -13.68 -10.86 -10.54
N ARG A 36 -13.42 -9.55 -10.62
CA ARG A 36 -12.08 -8.97 -10.41
C ARG A 36 -11.77 -8.71 -8.94
N ALA A 37 -12.76 -8.84 -8.05
CA ALA A 37 -12.59 -8.61 -6.63
C ALA A 37 -11.55 -9.58 -6.02
N PRO A 38 -10.79 -9.16 -4.99
CA PRO A 38 -9.90 -10.06 -4.27
C PRO A 38 -10.65 -11.27 -3.72
N THR A 39 -10.02 -12.44 -3.74
CA THR A 39 -10.64 -13.70 -3.28
C THR A 39 -10.08 -14.16 -1.94
N THR A 40 -10.83 -15.02 -1.25
CA THR A 40 -10.37 -15.70 -0.02
C THR A 40 -9.06 -16.45 -0.23
N GLY A 41 -8.89 -17.13 -1.38
CA GLY A 41 -7.65 -17.83 -1.73
C GLY A 41 -6.43 -16.90 -1.83
N GLN A 42 -6.58 -15.75 -2.50
CA GLN A 42 -5.49 -14.76 -2.62
C GLN A 42 -5.06 -14.19 -1.27
N ILE A 43 -6.01 -13.96 -0.35
CA ILE A 43 -5.71 -13.51 1.00
C ILE A 43 -5.04 -14.60 1.82
N TYR A 44 -5.49 -15.85 1.67
CA TYR A 44 -4.90 -17.00 2.33
C TYR A 44 -3.43 -17.21 1.90
N GLU A 45 -3.13 -17.12 0.60
CA GLU A 45 -1.76 -17.17 0.07
C GLU A 45 -0.86 -16.10 0.69
N ALA A 46 -1.37 -14.88 0.87
CA ALA A 46 -0.63 -13.83 1.55
C ALA A 46 -0.34 -14.12 3.03
N LEU A 47 -1.30 -14.71 3.74
CA LEU A 47 -1.11 -15.13 5.13
C LEU A 47 -0.13 -16.32 5.24
N LEU A 48 -0.14 -17.22 4.25
CA LEU A 48 0.81 -18.32 4.15
C LEU A 48 2.24 -17.81 3.97
N ASP A 49 2.46 -16.88 3.02
CA ASP A 49 3.75 -16.23 2.81
C ASP A 49 4.23 -15.48 4.06
N ALA A 50 3.33 -14.75 4.73
CA ALA A 50 3.64 -14.09 5.99
C ALA A 50 4.03 -15.09 7.09
N GLY A 51 3.32 -16.21 7.18
CA GLY A 51 3.62 -17.30 8.11
C GLY A 51 4.99 -17.92 7.89
N GLU A 52 5.40 -18.12 6.64
CA GLU A 52 6.74 -18.60 6.28
C GLU A 52 7.83 -17.63 6.72
N ARG A 53 7.64 -16.33 6.48
CA ARG A 53 8.59 -15.30 6.93
C ARG A 53 8.72 -15.25 8.45
N VAL A 54 7.60 -15.32 9.17
CA VAL A 54 7.59 -15.44 10.64
C VAL A 54 8.42 -16.64 11.10
N ARG A 55 8.26 -17.81 10.47
CA ARG A 55 9.00 -19.03 10.82
C ARG A 55 10.51 -18.93 10.54
N ARG A 56 10.92 -18.13 9.55
CA ARG A 56 12.33 -17.82 9.26
C ARG A 56 12.95 -16.79 10.19
N GLY A 57 12.20 -16.25 11.14
CA GLY A 57 12.65 -15.18 12.03
C GLY A 57 12.72 -13.81 11.34
N GLU A 58 12.09 -13.65 10.18
CA GLU A 58 11.97 -12.35 9.54
C GLU A 58 10.96 -11.51 10.34
N TYR A 59 11.36 -10.31 10.73
CA TYR A 59 10.54 -9.40 11.52
C TYR A 59 9.30 -8.96 10.73
N THR A 60 8.11 -9.32 11.21
CA THR A 60 6.82 -9.03 10.54
C THR A 60 5.89 -8.21 11.44
N MET A 61 6.33 -7.00 11.82
CA MET A 61 5.50 -6.05 12.57
C MET A 61 4.14 -5.67 11.98
N PRO A 62 3.84 -5.77 10.66
CA PRO A 62 2.48 -5.46 10.24
C PRO A 62 1.43 -6.48 10.69
N LEU A 63 1.82 -7.62 11.27
CA LEU A 63 0.94 -8.74 11.57
C LEU A 63 0.62 -8.86 13.07
N ARG A 64 -0.66 -8.81 13.41
CA ARG A 64 -1.17 -8.98 14.78
C ARG A 64 -2.22 -10.08 14.81
N PHE A 65 -2.13 -10.95 15.80
CA PHE A 65 -3.09 -12.02 16.03
C PHE A 65 -3.76 -11.79 17.39
N PHE A 66 -5.08 -11.78 17.41
CA PHE A 66 -5.90 -11.57 18.58
C PHE A 66 -6.73 -12.83 18.85
N ILE A 67 -6.79 -13.22 20.13
CA ILE A 67 -7.73 -14.22 20.62
C ILE A 67 -8.80 -13.48 21.42
N GLU A 68 -10.05 -13.78 21.12
CA GLU A 68 -11.19 -13.32 21.90
C GLU A 68 -11.41 -14.25 23.09
N HIS A 69 -11.71 -13.65 24.23
CA HIS A 69 -12.05 -14.37 25.44
C HIS A 69 -13.49 -14.11 25.88
N GLU A 70 -13.89 -14.79 26.94
CA GLU A 70 -15.22 -14.65 27.53
C GLU A 70 -15.47 -13.21 28.02
N GLU A 71 -16.75 -12.87 28.15
CA GLU A 71 -17.15 -11.56 28.66
C GLU A 71 -16.70 -11.39 30.10
N GLY A 72 -16.17 -10.20 30.41
CA GLY A 72 -15.87 -9.80 31.77
C GLY A 72 -17.14 -9.54 32.58
N ALA A 73 -16.95 -9.15 33.84
CA ALA A 73 -18.06 -8.73 34.72
C ALA A 73 -18.80 -7.48 34.19
N ASP A 74 -18.19 -6.74 33.28
CA ASP A 74 -18.72 -5.57 32.56
C ASP A 74 -19.58 -5.95 31.33
N GLY A 75 -19.67 -7.23 30.99
CA GLY A 75 -20.40 -7.74 29.83
C GLY A 75 -19.71 -7.47 28.48
N LEU A 76 -18.42 -7.13 28.50
CA LEU A 76 -17.62 -6.87 27.30
C LEU A 76 -16.59 -8.00 27.09
N PRO A 77 -16.37 -8.47 25.85
CA PRO A 77 -15.29 -9.41 25.58
C PRO A 77 -13.94 -8.71 25.66
N TYR A 78 -12.92 -9.42 26.13
CA TYR A 78 -11.53 -8.96 26.08
C TYR A 78 -10.73 -9.71 25.02
N TYR A 79 -9.74 -9.01 24.43
CA TYR A 79 -8.87 -9.55 23.39
C TYR A 79 -7.43 -9.59 23.87
N SER A 80 -6.76 -10.74 23.72
CA SER A 80 -5.31 -10.84 23.95
C SER A 80 -4.57 -10.87 22.63
N MET A 81 -3.53 -10.06 22.48
CA MET A 81 -2.61 -10.13 21.34
C MET A 81 -1.53 -11.19 21.59
N LEU A 82 -1.31 -12.07 20.63
CA LEU A 82 -0.22 -13.03 20.68
C LEU A 82 1.11 -12.39 20.27
N MET A 83 2.15 -12.66 21.07
CA MET A 83 3.53 -12.25 20.76
C MET A 83 4.28 -13.27 19.90
N SER A 84 3.90 -14.56 19.96
CA SER A 84 4.50 -15.64 19.16
C SER A 84 3.46 -16.22 18.21
N LEU A 85 3.66 -15.96 16.92
CA LEU A 85 2.67 -16.25 15.88
C LEU A 85 2.90 -17.59 15.17
N SER A 86 4.09 -18.20 15.29
CA SER A 86 4.53 -19.32 14.43
C SER A 86 3.57 -20.52 14.39
N ASN A 87 2.91 -20.83 15.52
CA ASN A 87 1.93 -21.92 15.61
C ASN A 87 0.54 -21.54 15.09
N HIS A 88 0.22 -20.26 15.05
CA HIS A 88 -1.11 -19.73 14.73
C HIS A 88 -1.24 -19.29 13.26
N MET A 89 -0.13 -19.15 12.54
CA MET A 89 -0.13 -18.79 11.11
C MET A 89 -0.44 -19.99 10.20
N PRO A 90 -0.99 -19.76 9.00
CA PRO A 90 -1.15 -20.80 7.99
C PRO A 90 0.15 -21.52 7.63
N ARG A 91 0.02 -22.76 7.17
CA ARG A 91 1.11 -23.62 6.74
C ARG A 91 0.73 -24.39 5.47
N PRO A 92 1.69 -24.84 4.65
CA PRO A 92 1.38 -25.62 3.46
C PRO A 92 0.55 -26.88 3.75
N GLU A 93 0.75 -27.50 4.92
CA GLU A 93 0.04 -28.71 5.35
C GLU A 93 -1.45 -28.48 5.64
N ASP A 94 -1.87 -27.22 5.79
CA ASP A 94 -3.29 -26.89 5.97
C ASP A 94 -4.11 -27.14 4.70
N GLY A 95 -3.49 -27.22 3.52
CA GLY A 95 -4.15 -27.53 2.25
C GLY A 95 -5.19 -26.50 1.77
N GLY A 96 -5.37 -25.39 2.48
CA GLY A 96 -6.35 -24.36 2.17
C GLY A 96 -6.86 -23.63 3.41
N VAL A 97 -7.81 -22.70 3.20
CA VAL A 97 -8.38 -21.89 4.28
C VAL A 97 -9.18 -22.75 5.26
N GLU A 98 -9.90 -23.76 4.78
CA GLU A 98 -10.72 -24.66 5.60
C GLU A 98 -9.85 -25.50 6.53
N GLY A 99 -8.76 -26.08 6.03
CA GLY A 99 -7.84 -26.87 6.84
C GLY A 99 -7.10 -26.01 7.86
N TYR A 100 -6.75 -24.77 7.49
CA TYR A 100 -6.17 -23.81 8.42
C TYR A 100 -7.13 -23.50 9.57
N LEU A 101 -8.40 -23.19 9.25
CA LEU A 101 -9.43 -22.94 10.24
C LEU A 101 -9.67 -24.15 11.15
N ALA A 102 -9.72 -25.35 10.59
CA ALA A 102 -9.91 -26.58 11.36
C ALA A 102 -8.74 -26.85 12.33
N ARG A 103 -7.49 -26.57 11.91
CA ARG A 103 -6.33 -26.67 12.80
C ARG A 103 -6.37 -25.61 13.89
N LEU A 104 -6.71 -24.38 13.53
CA LEU A 104 -6.72 -23.25 14.46
C LEU A 104 -7.83 -23.39 15.49
N ASP A 105 -9.01 -23.89 15.11
CA ASP A 105 -10.11 -24.20 16.01
C ASP A 105 -9.69 -25.19 17.11
N LYS A 106 -9.01 -26.27 16.73
CA LYS A 106 -8.43 -27.24 17.68
C LYS A 106 -7.39 -26.60 18.60
N LEU A 107 -6.51 -25.75 18.05
CA LEU A 107 -5.46 -25.08 18.82
C LEU A 107 -6.02 -24.07 19.83
N LEU A 108 -7.10 -23.38 19.47
CA LEU A 108 -7.71 -22.33 20.27
C LEU A 108 -8.85 -22.84 21.18
N GLY A 109 -9.22 -24.11 21.07
CA GLY A 109 -10.33 -24.71 21.82
C GLY A 109 -11.67 -24.03 21.53
N GLY A 110 -11.93 -23.71 20.26
CA GLY A 110 -13.16 -23.04 19.82
C GLY A 110 -13.24 -21.53 20.12
N LYS A 111 -12.19 -20.92 20.69
CA LYS A 111 -12.15 -19.46 20.88
C LYS A 111 -12.12 -18.74 19.54
N ARG A 112 -12.84 -17.62 19.45
CA ARG A 112 -12.79 -16.72 18.31
C ARG A 112 -11.44 -16.03 18.20
N PHE A 113 -11.06 -15.66 16.99
CA PHE A 113 -9.80 -14.99 16.72
C PHE A 113 -9.94 -13.91 15.64
N GLY A 114 -8.93 -13.05 15.57
CA GLY A 114 -8.77 -12.06 14.52
C GLY A 114 -7.31 -11.83 14.16
N ILE A 115 -7.02 -11.77 12.87
CA ILE A 115 -5.74 -11.40 12.30
C ILE A 115 -5.90 -10.02 11.67
N VAL A 116 -5.01 -9.12 12.06
CA VAL A 116 -4.85 -7.81 11.46
C VAL A 116 -3.49 -7.78 10.78
N PHE A 117 -3.50 -7.74 9.45
CA PHE A 117 -2.28 -7.81 8.65
C PHE A 117 -2.15 -6.58 7.77
N ASN A 118 -1.35 -5.61 8.22
CA ASN A 118 -1.08 -4.37 7.49
C ASN A 118 -0.12 -4.60 6.32
N ARG A 119 -0.04 -3.62 5.43
CA ARG A 119 0.88 -3.60 4.28
C ARG A 119 0.84 -4.86 3.41
N LEU A 120 -0.34 -5.44 3.20
CA LEU A 120 -0.50 -6.63 2.34
C LEU A 120 0.17 -6.44 0.96
N GLN A 121 0.16 -5.22 0.42
CA GLN A 121 0.80 -4.88 -0.85
C GLN A 121 2.31 -5.19 -0.92
N MET A 122 3.00 -5.30 0.22
CA MET A 122 4.42 -5.68 0.28
C MET A 122 4.67 -7.18 0.11
N TYR A 123 3.63 -7.99 0.25
CA TYR A 123 3.73 -9.45 0.25
C TYR A 123 3.22 -10.05 -1.04
N GLN A 124 2.21 -9.43 -1.67
CA GLN A 124 1.61 -9.94 -2.89
C GLN A 124 1.66 -8.93 -4.04
N TRP A 125 2.32 -9.33 -5.14
CA TRP A 125 2.43 -8.53 -6.36
C TRP A 125 1.06 -8.23 -6.97
N THR A 126 0.22 -9.24 -7.10
CA THR A 126 -1.15 -9.13 -7.63
C THR A 126 -1.98 -8.10 -6.86
N HIS A 127 -1.89 -8.13 -5.53
CA HIS A 127 -2.59 -7.18 -4.67
C HIS A 127 -2.08 -5.75 -4.87
N TRP A 128 -0.76 -5.56 -4.98
CA TRP A 128 -0.20 -4.24 -5.29
C TRP A 128 -0.72 -3.67 -6.62
N GLN A 129 -0.84 -4.49 -7.67
CA GLN A 129 -1.41 -4.06 -8.97
C GLN A 129 -2.88 -3.65 -8.85
N GLN A 130 -3.67 -4.45 -8.12
CA GLN A 130 -5.07 -4.17 -7.82
C GLN A 130 -5.22 -2.83 -7.07
N LEU A 131 -4.44 -2.61 -6.00
CA LEU A 131 -4.47 -1.33 -5.27
C LEU A 131 -4.00 -0.16 -6.12
N SER A 132 -2.92 -0.33 -6.87
CA SER A 132 -2.35 0.74 -7.70
C SER A 132 -3.37 1.23 -8.73
N SER A 133 -4.05 0.30 -9.41
CA SER A 133 -5.10 0.63 -10.38
C SER A 133 -6.36 1.25 -9.75
N PHE A 134 -6.77 0.79 -8.56
CA PHE A 134 -7.86 1.41 -7.80
C PHE A 134 -7.51 2.86 -7.40
N LEU A 135 -6.36 3.05 -6.76
CA LEU A 135 -5.92 4.35 -6.25
C LEU A 135 -5.63 5.34 -7.36
N SER A 136 -5.13 4.91 -8.52
CA SER A 136 -4.91 5.78 -9.67
C SER A 136 -6.20 6.52 -10.08
N GLY A 137 -7.32 5.80 -10.16
CA GLY A 137 -8.61 6.40 -10.50
C GLY A 137 -9.14 7.37 -9.44
N LEU A 138 -8.93 7.06 -8.15
CA LEU A 138 -9.21 7.99 -7.05
C LEU A 138 -8.37 9.26 -7.19
N TYR A 139 -7.07 9.11 -7.39
CA TYR A 139 -6.11 10.21 -7.46
C TYR A 139 -6.42 11.18 -8.58
N GLU A 140 -6.88 10.70 -9.74
CA GLU A 140 -7.31 11.54 -10.85
C GLU A 140 -8.41 12.55 -10.48
N GLN A 141 -9.26 12.22 -9.49
CA GLN A 141 -10.38 13.09 -9.10
C GLN A 141 -10.06 13.92 -7.87
N VAL A 142 -9.41 13.33 -6.87
CA VAL A 142 -9.26 13.99 -5.57
C VAL A 142 -7.86 14.53 -5.33
N GLY A 143 -6.87 14.21 -6.17
CA GLY A 143 -5.45 14.42 -5.90
C GLY A 143 -4.82 13.21 -5.19
N VAL A 144 -3.51 13.26 -4.95
CA VAL A 144 -2.73 12.18 -4.34
C VAL A 144 -2.49 12.52 -2.87
N PRO A 145 -3.18 11.86 -1.92
CA PRO A 145 -2.84 11.94 -0.51
C PRO A 145 -1.47 11.32 -0.31
N LEU A 146 -0.55 12.07 0.30
CA LEU A 146 0.86 11.66 0.42
C LEU A 146 1.16 10.88 1.69
N GLY A 147 0.16 10.48 2.46
CA GLY A 147 0.37 9.66 3.64
C GLY A 147 0.73 8.23 3.33
N ASN A 148 0.86 7.44 4.40
CA ASN A 148 1.18 6.01 4.32
C ASN A 148 -0.06 5.24 3.84
N ASN A 149 -0.41 5.40 2.55
CA ASN A 149 -1.53 4.67 1.97
C ASN A 149 -1.16 3.19 1.99
N GLU A 150 -1.95 2.38 2.65
CA GLU A 150 -1.67 0.96 2.79
C GLU A 150 -2.96 0.16 2.72
N SER A 151 -2.79 -1.15 2.60
CA SER A 151 -3.90 -2.08 2.78
C SER A 151 -3.69 -2.92 4.02
N CYS A 152 -4.79 -3.19 4.72
CA CYS A 152 -4.83 -4.04 5.90
C CYS A 152 -5.88 -5.13 5.72
N ILE A 153 -5.48 -6.39 5.89
CA ILE A 153 -6.43 -7.51 5.97
C ILE A 153 -6.97 -7.58 7.39
N PHE A 154 -8.27 -7.82 7.50
CA PHE A 154 -8.91 -8.32 8.70
C PHE A 154 -9.49 -9.70 8.39
N PHE A 155 -8.93 -10.74 9.03
CA PHE A 155 -9.29 -12.14 8.81
C PHE A 155 -9.65 -12.79 10.14
N GLY A 156 -10.79 -13.47 10.23
CA GLY A 156 -11.16 -14.25 11.41
C GLY A 156 -12.65 -14.28 11.65
N ASN A 157 -13.06 -14.73 12.84
CA ASN A 157 -14.45 -14.88 13.26
C ASN A 157 -14.80 -14.08 14.53
N TYR A 158 -14.00 -13.06 14.85
CA TYR A 158 -14.20 -12.15 15.98
C TYR A 158 -15.57 -11.45 15.98
N ARG A 159 -16.11 -11.11 17.16
CA ARG A 159 -17.39 -10.38 17.28
C ARG A 159 -17.34 -8.96 16.73
N TYR A 160 -16.27 -8.23 17.04
CA TYR A 160 -16.00 -6.92 16.46
C TYR A 160 -14.49 -6.68 16.43
N THR A 161 -14.06 -5.69 15.64
CA THR A 161 -12.64 -5.33 15.52
C THR A 161 -12.00 -5.17 16.90
N PRO A 162 -10.90 -5.88 17.24
CA PRO A 162 -10.33 -5.91 18.59
C PRO A 162 -9.95 -4.54 19.19
N PHE A 163 -9.92 -3.49 18.37
CA PHE A 163 -9.65 -2.10 18.78
C PHE A 163 -10.90 -1.33 19.25
N GLY A 164 -12.09 -1.95 19.22
CA GLY A 164 -13.34 -1.31 19.62
C GLY A 164 -13.77 -0.17 18.69
N ILE A 165 -14.45 0.83 19.25
CA ILE A 165 -14.85 2.04 18.53
C ILE A 165 -13.64 2.95 18.41
N HIS A 166 -13.27 3.32 17.18
CA HIS A 166 -12.09 4.13 16.94
C HIS A 166 -12.25 5.02 15.72
N LYS A 167 -11.29 5.93 15.53
CA LYS A 167 -11.14 6.76 14.35
C LYS A 167 -9.69 6.66 13.88
N ASP A 168 -9.49 6.75 12.57
CA ASP A 168 -8.16 6.78 11.95
C ASP A 168 -7.78 8.21 11.53
N ASN A 169 -6.58 8.35 10.96
CA ASN A 169 -6.14 9.56 10.23
C ASN A 169 -6.22 9.39 8.70
N SER A 170 -7.12 8.53 8.24
CA SER A 170 -7.26 8.20 6.82
C SER A 170 -8.73 8.03 6.43
N HIS A 171 -9.02 8.30 5.16
CA HIS A 171 -10.24 7.78 4.54
C HIS A 171 -10.08 6.27 4.39
N ALA A 172 -11.13 5.51 4.65
CA ALA A 172 -11.08 4.06 4.54
C ALA A 172 -12.01 3.57 3.43
N PHE A 173 -11.50 2.67 2.60
CA PHE A 173 -12.28 1.85 1.68
C PHE A 173 -12.19 0.40 2.15
N ASN A 174 -13.31 -0.21 2.55
CA ASN A 174 -13.29 -1.58 3.03
C ASN A 174 -13.95 -2.53 2.02
N PHE A 175 -13.17 -3.46 1.49
CA PHE A 175 -13.56 -4.47 0.53
C PHE A 175 -13.93 -5.73 1.31
N VAL A 176 -15.20 -6.11 1.31
CA VAL A 176 -15.63 -7.36 1.94
C VAL A 176 -15.34 -8.51 0.97
N VAL A 177 -14.52 -9.46 1.41
CA VAL A 177 -14.07 -10.60 0.58
C VAL A 177 -14.84 -11.87 0.92
N GLU A 178 -15.07 -12.10 2.21
CA GLU A 178 -15.78 -13.27 2.72
C GLU A 178 -16.74 -12.85 3.84
N GLY A 179 -17.91 -13.46 3.88
CA GLY A 179 -18.92 -13.23 4.92
C GLY A 179 -19.73 -11.93 4.74
N LYS A 180 -20.33 -11.49 5.86
CA LYS A 180 -21.15 -10.27 5.98
C LYS A 180 -20.60 -9.41 7.11
N LYS A 181 -20.43 -8.12 6.85
CA LYS A 181 -19.99 -7.14 7.84
C LYS A 181 -20.98 -6.00 7.99
N THR A 182 -21.18 -5.59 9.23
CA THR A 182 -21.84 -4.35 9.58
C THR A 182 -20.79 -3.38 10.11
N PHE A 183 -20.72 -2.19 9.53
CA PHE A 183 -19.89 -1.11 10.05
C PHE A 183 -20.79 -0.11 10.76
N SER A 184 -20.64 -0.03 12.07
CA SER A 184 -21.24 1.02 12.89
C SER A 184 -20.38 2.26 12.71
N VAL A 185 -20.97 3.37 12.24
CA VAL A 185 -20.25 4.62 11.96
C VAL A 185 -20.95 5.81 12.62
N TRP A 186 -20.15 6.75 13.13
CA TRP A 186 -20.65 7.98 13.75
C TRP A 186 -19.87 9.18 13.20
N PRO A 187 -20.56 10.30 12.86
CA PRO A 187 -19.89 11.58 12.66
C PRO A 187 -19.03 11.95 13.86
N PHE A 188 -17.95 12.72 13.63
CA PHE A 188 -16.97 13.07 14.66
C PHE A 188 -17.63 13.65 15.91
N GLU A 189 -18.55 14.59 15.69
CA GLU A 189 -19.24 15.41 16.69
C GLU A 189 -20.10 14.57 17.63
N THR A 190 -20.58 13.41 17.15
CA THR A 190 -21.45 12.51 17.92
C THR A 190 -20.76 12.01 19.18
N LEU A 191 -19.45 11.73 19.10
CA LEU A 191 -18.66 11.18 20.21
C LEU A 191 -17.59 12.16 20.73
N ALA A 192 -17.31 13.26 20.03
CA ALA A 192 -16.30 14.25 20.44
C ALA A 192 -16.60 14.97 21.77
N SER A 193 -17.87 15.02 22.19
CA SER A 193 -18.26 15.66 23.44
C SER A 193 -17.99 14.81 24.68
N ARG A 194 -17.73 13.50 24.54
CA ARG A 194 -17.43 12.59 25.65
C ARG A 194 -16.24 13.08 26.49
N GLU A 195 -16.30 12.84 27.79
CA GLU A 195 -15.36 13.39 28.77
C GLU A 195 -13.91 12.95 28.51
N GLU A 196 -13.72 11.67 28.19
CA GLU A 196 -12.41 11.09 27.93
C GLU A 196 -11.79 11.55 26.60
N VAL A 197 -12.59 12.13 25.70
CA VAL A 197 -12.12 12.58 24.39
C VAL A 197 -11.44 13.94 24.51
N PRO A 198 -10.16 14.06 24.10
CA PRO A 198 -9.45 15.33 24.14
C PRO A 198 -10.17 16.43 23.35
N LYS A 199 -10.27 17.63 23.93
CA LYS A 199 -10.92 18.79 23.29
C LYS A 199 -10.01 19.53 22.29
N ASP A 200 -9.13 18.77 21.62
CA ASP A 200 -8.22 19.26 20.59
C ASP A 200 -8.94 19.34 19.23
N PRO A 201 -9.09 20.52 18.60
CA PRO A 201 -9.74 20.65 17.30
C PRO A 201 -9.07 19.83 16.18
N SER A 202 -7.78 19.49 16.32
CA SER A 202 -7.06 18.67 15.34
C SER A 202 -7.38 17.17 15.44
N LEU A 203 -8.06 16.74 16.51
CA LEU A 203 -8.39 15.33 16.76
C LEU A 203 -9.22 14.70 15.64
N VAL A 204 -10.06 15.49 14.96
CA VAL A 204 -10.84 15.04 13.80
C VAL A 204 -9.98 14.38 12.70
N ASN A 205 -8.69 14.74 12.62
CA ASN A 205 -7.75 14.19 11.64
C ASN A 205 -6.68 13.26 12.26
N ARG A 206 -6.79 12.90 13.55
CA ARG A 206 -5.81 12.06 14.26
C ARG A 206 -6.44 10.75 14.76
N PRO A 207 -5.69 9.65 14.88
CA PRO A 207 -6.26 8.41 15.36
C PRO A 207 -6.63 8.52 16.85
N TYR A 208 -7.74 7.89 17.25
CA TYR A 208 -8.16 7.79 18.65
C TYR A 208 -9.11 6.60 18.84
N SER A 209 -9.05 5.94 20.00
CA SER A 209 -9.89 4.80 20.35
C SER A 209 -10.68 5.09 21.62
N LEU A 210 -11.94 4.64 21.65
CA LEU A 210 -12.81 4.72 22.81
C LEU A 210 -12.87 3.36 23.50
N PHE A 211 -12.82 3.39 24.82
CA PHE A 211 -13.01 2.22 25.67
C PHE A 211 -14.36 2.38 26.37
N MET A 212 -15.26 1.42 26.12
CA MET A 212 -16.56 1.38 26.81
C MET A 212 -16.34 0.82 28.22
N LYS A 213 -17.03 1.39 29.20
CA LYS A 213 -16.97 0.94 30.60
C LYS A 213 -17.69 -0.38 30.81
N ASP A 214 -18.83 -0.54 30.15
CA ASP A 214 -19.69 -1.71 30.26
C ASP A 214 -20.60 -1.86 29.04
N LYS A 215 -21.37 -2.95 29.02
CA LYS A 215 -22.33 -3.27 27.97
C LYS A 215 -23.45 -2.24 27.82
N ALA A 216 -23.87 -1.59 28.90
CA ALA A 216 -24.96 -0.61 28.86
C ALA A 216 -24.52 0.67 28.14
N GLU A 217 -23.30 1.14 28.44
CA GLU A 217 -22.67 2.24 27.72
C GLU A 217 -22.45 1.88 26.25
N GLU A 218 -21.95 0.68 25.95
CA GLU A 218 -21.76 0.23 24.58
C GLU A 218 -23.08 0.30 23.78
N ASN A 219 -24.17 -0.23 24.35
CA ASN A 219 -25.49 -0.19 23.72
C ASN A 219 -25.99 1.24 23.52
N ALA A 220 -25.78 2.13 24.49
CA ALA A 220 -26.16 3.55 24.37
C ALA A 220 -25.39 4.24 23.23
N VAL A 221 -24.09 3.96 23.09
CA VAL A 221 -23.28 4.50 21.99
C VAL A 221 -23.73 3.92 20.64
N LEU A 222 -24.01 2.62 20.56
CA LEU A 222 -24.49 1.96 19.34
C LEU A 222 -25.86 2.45 18.88
N SER A 223 -26.75 2.83 19.80
CA SER A 223 -28.06 3.39 19.45
C SER A 223 -27.99 4.66 18.61
N ARG A 224 -26.83 5.33 18.60
CA ARG A 224 -26.56 6.58 17.87
C ARG A 224 -25.76 6.35 16.58
N ALA A 225 -25.50 5.10 16.22
CA ALA A 225 -24.73 4.74 15.04
C ALA A 225 -25.60 4.76 13.77
N SER A 226 -24.98 5.11 12.65
CA SER A 226 -25.46 4.68 11.33
C SER A 226 -24.78 3.36 10.97
N PHE A 227 -25.44 2.53 10.17
CA PHE A 227 -24.95 1.20 9.82
C PHE A 227 -24.69 1.07 8.33
N LEU A 228 -23.51 0.56 7.96
CA LEU A 228 -23.19 0.14 6.61
C LEU A 228 -23.17 -1.39 6.56
N GLU A 229 -24.14 -1.97 5.86
CA GLU A 229 -24.20 -3.42 5.66
C GLU A 229 -23.59 -3.81 4.32
N ALA A 230 -22.59 -4.69 4.38
CA ALA A 230 -21.84 -5.15 3.22
C ALA A 230 -21.63 -6.66 3.26
N THR A 231 -21.72 -7.29 2.09
CA THR A 231 -21.44 -8.72 1.88
C THR A 231 -20.28 -8.89 0.91
N ALA A 232 -19.78 -10.12 0.76
CA ALA A 232 -18.72 -10.44 -0.20
C ALA A 232 -18.89 -9.74 -1.57
N GLY A 233 -17.82 -9.05 -2.00
CA GLY A 233 -17.74 -8.24 -3.21
C GLY A 233 -18.08 -6.76 -3.02
N ASP A 234 -18.82 -6.37 -1.97
CA ASP A 234 -19.14 -4.97 -1.70
C ASP A 234 -17.92 -4.17 -1.22
N VAL A 235 -17.96 -2.87 -1.46
CA VAL A 235 -16.99 -1.90 -0.94
C VAL A 235 -17.72 -0.88 -0.10
N THR A 236 -17.30 -0.68 1.14
CA THR A 236 -17.76 0.44 1.96
C THR A 236 -16.71 1.55 1.97
N TYR A 237 -17.17 2.77 2.24
CA TYR A 237 -16.30 3.93 2.38
C TYR A 237 -16.76 4.76 3.58
N TRP A 238 -15.82 5.35 4.32
CA TRP A 238 -16.10 6.44 5.25
C TRP A 238 -14.94 7.45 5.30
N PRO A 239 -15.23 8.74 5.54
CA PRO A 239 -14.19 9.77 5.61
C PRO A 239 -13.46 9.75 6.95
N VAL A 240 -12.30 10.42 6.98
CA VAL A 240 -11.41 10.51 8.17
C VAL A 240 -12.09 11.03 9.44
N SER A 241 -13.18 11.80 9.29
CA SER A 241 -13.95 12.37 10.39
C SER A 241 -14.85 11.36 11.11
N HIS A 242 -14.98 10.12 10.64
CA HIS A 242 -15.93 9.17 11.23
C HIS A 242 -15.29 8.22 12.23
N TRP A 243 -15.90 8.16 13.42
CA TRP A 243 -15.72 7.02 14.31
C TRP A 243 -16.34 5.80 13.66
N HIS A 244 -15.75 4.63 13.89
CA HIS A 244 -16.25 3.39 13.34
C HIS A 244 -15.89 2.18 14.19
N ARG A 245 -16.66 1.11 13.97
CA ARG A 245 -16.41 -0.24 14.47
C ARG A 245 -16.96 -1.23 13.44
N ALA A 246 -16.21 -2.29 13.14
CA ALA A 246 -16.69 -3.34 12.25
C ALA A 246 -17.10 -4.58 13.04
N GLU A 247 -18.28 -5.11 12.72
CA GLU A 247 -18.94 -6.25 13.35
C GLU A 247 -19.22 -7.32 12.28
N PRO A 248 -18.43 -8.39 12.22
CA PRO A 248 -18.77 -9.58 11.45
C PRO A 248 -20.14 -10.14 11.87
N SER A 249 -20.94 -10.52 10.89
CA SER A 249 -22.24 -11.18 11.11
C SER A 249 -22.12 -12.69 10.85
N GLY A 250 -22.90 -13.49 11.58
CA GLY A 250 -23.10 -14.91 11.28
C GLY A 250 -22.06 -15.89 11.86
N GLY A 251 -21.14 -15.45 12.73
CA GLY A 251 -20.25 -16.32 13.52
C GLY A 251 -19.18 -17.11 12.75
N GLY A 252 -19.24 -17.12 11.42
CA GLY A 252 -18.27 -17.77 10.53
C GLY A 252 -17.05 -16.91 10.22
N LEU A 253 -16.21 -17.43 9.32
CA LEU A 253 -15.07 -16.70 8.78
C LEU A 253 -15.55 -15.41 8.09
N ASN A 254 -14.88 -14.32 8.39
CA ASN A 254 -15.08 -13.05 7.75
C ASN A 254 -13.72 -12.48 7.33
N ILE A 255 -13.66 -12.01 6.09
CA ILE A 255 -12.45 -11.47 5.50
C ILE A 255 -12.77 -10.14 4.85
N SER A 256 -11.96 -9.13 5.15
CA SER A 256 -12.01 -7.86 4.43
C SER A 256 -10.63 -7.25 4.26
N ILE A 257 -10.47 -6.45 3.21
CA ILE A 257 -9.29 -5.61 3.01
C ILE A 257 -9.71 -4.16 3.21
N SER A 258 -9.11 -3.47 4.17
CA SER A 258 -9.21 -2.01 4.27
C SER A 258 -8.09 -1.38 3.45
N VAL A 259 -8.40 -0.36 2.66
CA VAL A 259 -7.45 0.47 1.93
C VAL A 259 -7.55 1.88 2.48
N SER A 260 -6.44 2.38 3.02
CA SER A 260 -6.38 3.69 3.66
C SER A 260 -5.83 4.72 2.69
N ALA A 261 -6.57 5.83 2.51
CA ALA A 261 -6.09 7.03 1.83
C ALA A 261 -5.79 8.10 2.88
N CYS A 262 -4.52 8.21 3.27
CA CYS A 262 -4.07 9.04 4.37
C CYS A 262 -3.67 10.44 3.89
N ALA A 263 -4.28 11.47 4.46
CA ALA A 263 -3.96 12.88 4.17
C ALA A 263 -2.82 13.42 5.03
N SER A 264 -2.32 12.65 6.01
CA SER A 264 -1.15 13.04 6.79
C SER A 264 0.13 12.94 5.96
N PRO A 265 1.19 13.70 6.24
CA PRO A 265 2.48 13.52 5.58
C PRO A 265 3.03 12.08 5.74
N PRO A 266 3.87 11.59 4.79
CA PRO A 266 4.47 10.26 4.90
C PRO A 266 5.30 10.11 6.19
N MET A 267 5.40 8.91 6.79
CA MET A 267 6.12 8.76 8.08
C MET A 267 7.58 9.23 8.02
N PHE A 268 8.29 9.05 6.91
CA PHE A 268 9.69 9.49 6.78
C PHE A 268 9.86 11.02 6.89
N THR A 269 8.76 11.77 6.86
CA THR A 269 8.73 13.21 7.07
C THR A 269 8.56 13.63 8.54
N SER A 270 8.06 12.75 9.42
CA SER A 270 7.75 13.06 10.83
C SER A 270 8.98 13.37 11.68
N MET A 271 10.14 12.84 11.28
CA MET A 271 11.44 13.07 11.93
C MET A 271 12.08 14.41 11.55
N ALA A 272 11.44 15.21 10.70
CA ALA A 272 11.95 16.50 10.28
C ALA A 272 11.33 17.65 11.09
N PRO A 273 12.04 18.79 11.26
CA PRO A 273 11.44 20.00 11.84
C PRO A 273 10.14 20.34 11.12
N PRO A 274 9.17 21.00 11.77
CA PRO A 274 7.90 21.38 11.15
C PRO A 274 8.18 22.32 9.97
N HIS A 275 8.19 21.74 8.78
CA HIS A 275 8.14 22.45 7.51
C HIS A 275 6.98 21.85 6.74
N GLU A 276 6.28 22.70 6.00
CA GLU A 276 5.07 22.30 5.29
C GLU A 276 5.45 21.45 4.08
N TRP A 277 5.41 20.13 4.25
CA TRP A 277 5.28 19.23 3.12
C TRP A 277 3.92 19.47 2.46
N PRO A 278 3.81 19.31 1.13
CA PRO A 278 2.50 19.31 0.51
C PRO A 278 1.67 18.19 1.14
N GLY A 279 0.52 18.50 1.73
CA GLY A 279 -0.42 17.48 2.23
C GLY A 279 -1.04 16.64 1.11
N GLN A 280 -1.02 17.17 -0.12
CA GLN A 280 -1.57 16.53 -1.29
C GLN A 280 -0.85 17.01 -2.57
N LEU A 281 -0.69 16.11 -3.55
CA LEU A 281 -0.24 16.45 -4.91
C LEU A 281 -1.39 16.37 -5.92
N ARG A 282 -1.20 16.98 -7.08
CA ARG A 282 -2.01 16.69 -8.26
C ARG A 282 -1.62 15.32 -8.80
N HIS A 283 -2.57 14.56 -9.33
CA HIS A 283 -2.28 13.25 -9.92
C HIS A 283 -1.21 13.29 -11.02
N ASN A 284 -1.19 14.35 -11.83
CA ASN A 284 -0.18 14.53 -12.89
C ASN A 284 1.25 14.84 -12.38
N GLU A 285 1.41 15.01 -11.07
CA GLU A 285 2.70 15.12 -10.39
C GLU A 285 3.25 13.76 -9.98
N LEU A 286 2.49 12.66 -10.09
CA LEU A 286 3.04 11.32 -10.03
C LEU A 286 3.89 11.03 -11.28
N PRO A 287 4.90 10.15 -11.15
CA PRO A 287 5.60 9.58 -12.30
C PRO A 287 4.60 9.02 -13.31
N GLY A 288 4.56 9.62 -14.50
CA GLY A 288 3.69 9.18 -15.61
C GLY A 288 4.12 9.69 -16.99
N LYS A 289 5.18 10.51 -17.05
CA LYS A 289 5.71 11.10 -18.28
C LYS A 289 7.19 10.76 -18.44
N ARG A 290 7.66 10.73 -19.69
CA ARG A 290 9.06 10.44 -20.05
C ARG A 290 10.10 11.33 -19.35
N THR A 291 9.73 12.57 -19.04
CA THR A 291 10.59 13.60 -18.46
C THR A 291 10.14 14.03 -17.06
N TRP A 292 9.52 13.12 -16.31
CA TRP A 292 9.06 13.41 -14.97
C TRP A 292 10.19 13.94 -14.08
N GLN A 293 9.87 14.92 -13.24
CA GLN A 293 10.77 15.49 -12.25
C GLN A 293 10.05 15.57 -10.91
N VAL A 294 10.82 15.57 -9.82
CA VAL A 294 10.29 15.80 -8.48
C VAL A 294 9.46 17.10 -8.47
N PRO A 295 8.22 17.09 -7.93
CA PRO A 295 7.33 18.25 -7.89
C PRO A 295 7.98 19.46 -7.24
N ALA A 296 7.63 20.67 -7.71
CA ALA A 296 8.25 21.90 -7.24
C ALA A 296 8.05 22.14 -5.73
N SER A 297 6.86 21.80 -5.22
CA SER A 297 6.52 21.84 -3.79
C SER A 297 7.47 20.98 -2.95
N ILE A 298 7.66 19.73 -3.35
CA ILE A 298 8.58 18.78 -2.70
C ILE A 298 10.03 19.28 -2.82
N ARG A 299 10.47 19.73 -3.99
CA ARG A 299 11.84 20.25 -4.19
C ARG A 299 12.16 21.43 -3.29
N SER A 300 11.20 22.33 -3.07
CA SER A 300 11.39 23.47 -2.16
C SER A 300 11.63 22.99 -0.72
N ALA A 301 10.79 22.08 -0.23
CA ALA A 301 10.91 21.49 1.11
C ALA A 301 12.24 20.75 1.30
N LEU A 302 12.65 19.94 0.30
CA LEU A 302 13.93 19.23 0.30
C LEU A 302 15.12 20.18 0.43
N ARG A 303 15.15 21.28 -0.34
CA ARG A 303 16.24 22.27 -0.31
C ARG A 303 16.32 22.98 1.04
N GLN A 304 15.19 23.38 1.60
CA GLN A 304 15.14 24.04 2.91
C GLN A 304 15.70 23.12 4.01
N ARG A 305 15.40 21.81 3.95
CA ARG A 305 15.97 20.82 4.87
C ARG A 305 17.49 20.69 4.71
N GLY A 306 18.00 20.69 3.48
CA GLY A 306 19.44 20.64 3.19
C GLY A 306 20.23 21.86 3.69
N GLN A 307 19.61 23.05 3.63
CA GLN A 307 20.24 24.31 4.07
C GLN A 307 20.45 24.39 5.59
N ARG A 308 19.62 23.74 6.41
CA ARG A 308 19.56 24.02 7.86
C ARG A 308 20.65 23.41 8.75
N LYS A 309 21.68 22.75 8.19
CA LYS A 309 22.91 22.34 8.91
C LYS A 309 24.01 21.88 7.92
N ALA A 310 24.02 22.40 6.70
CA ALA A 310 24.90 21.92 5.61
C ALA A 310 24.87 20.38 5.39
N LEU A 311 23.74 19.73 5.67
CA LEU A 311 23.62 18.27 5.59
C LEU A 311 23.12 17.84 4.22
N LEU A 312 24.04 17.77 3.24
CA LEU A 312 23.77 17.18 1.92
C LEU A 312 23.20 15.75 2.02
N SER A 313 23.56 15.00 3.07
CA SER A 313 23.01 13.68 3.37
C SER A 313 21.51 13.70 3.63
N ALA A 314 21.01 14.68 4.39
CA ALA A 314 19.60 14.78 4.75
C ALA A 314 18.72 15.12 3.53
N GLU A 315 19.17 16.04 2.67
CA GLU A 315 18.49 16.33 1.39
C GLU A 315 18.49 15.09 0.49
N ARG A 316 19.63 14.39 0.39
CA ARG A 316 19.76 13.17 -0.41
C ARG A 316 18.79 12.07 0.06
N GLU A 317 18.81 11.73 1.35
CA GLU A 317 17.95 10.70 1.93
C GLU A 317 16.47 11.04 1.77
N SER A 318 16.09 12.30 2.04
CA SER A 318 14.71 12.76 1.85
C SER A 318 14.29 12.68 0.38
N THR A 319 15.18 13.01 -0.56
CA THR A 319 14.90 12.91 -1.99
C THR A 319 14.67 11.45 -2.39
N ILE A 320 15.48 10.53 -1.87
CA ILE A 320 15.34 9.09 -2.13
C ILE A 320 13.98 8.59 -1.64
N GLU A 321 13.61 8.90 -0.39
CA GLU A 321 12.34 8.44 0.18
C GLU A 321 11.12 9.03 -0.53
N TRP A 322 11.16 10.31 -0.90
CA TRP A 322 10.10 10.90 -1.72
C TRP A 322 9.96 10.25 -3.09
N VAL A 323 11.07 10.03 -3.80
CA VAL A 323 11.01 9.43 -5.13
C VAL A 323 10.53 7.97 -5.05
N ARG A 324 10.91 7.23 -4.00
CA ARG A 324 10.36 5.89 -3.72
C ARG A 324 8.86 5.94 -3.49
N CYS A 325 8.39 6.78 -2.57
CA CYS A 325 6.95 6.98 -2.30
C CYS A 325 6.17 7.27 -3.60
N LEU A 326 6.63 8.21 -4.41
CA LEU A 326 5.94 8.61 -5.65
C LEU A 326 5.97 7.50 -6.71
N THR A 327 7.08 6.78 -6.85
CA THR A 327 7.17 5.64 -7.80
C THR A 327 6.44 4.40 -7.31
N ALA A 328 6.12 4.30 -6.01
CA ALA A 328 5.27 3.26 -5.44
C ALA A 328 3.76 3.55 -5.58
N ASN A 329 3.38 4.57 -6.35
CA ASN A 329 2.00 5.08 -6.44
C ASN A 329 1.46 5.57 -5.08
N ALA A 330 2.34 6.23 -4.29
CA ALA A 330 2.05 6.71 -2.94
C ALA A 330 1.59 5.62 -1.95
N LEU A 331 1.86 4.34 -2.24
CA LEU A 331 1.68 3.24 -1.29
C LEU A 331 2.85 3.19 -0.31
N ASP A 332 2.55 2.83 0.94
CA ASP A 332 3.54 2.55 1.97
C ASP A 332 4.28 1.26 1.60
N ALA A 333 5.58 1.42 1.37
CA ALA A 333 6.54 0.40 0.95
C ALA A 333 6.30 -0.24 -0.45
N ALA A 334 7.36 -0.91 -0.91
CA ALA A 334 7.41 -1.51 -2.24
C ALA A 334 6.87 -2.97 -2.23
N PRO A 335 6.24 -3.43 -3.34
CA PRO A 335 5.75 -4.81 -3.47
C PRO A 335 6.88 -5.84 -3.53
N PRO A 336 6.66 -7.16 -3.44
CA PRO A 336 7.75 -8.14 -3.52
C PRO A 336 8.51 -8.08 -4.85
N GLU A 337 9.82 -8.32 -4.82
CA GLU A 337 10.63 -8.46 -6.03
C GLU A 337 10.26 -9.73 -6.81
N ALA A 338 10.50 -9.72 -8.11
CA ALA A 338 10.50 -10.93 -8.92
C ALA A 338 11.76 -11.76 -8.63
N GLN A 339 11.59 -13.07 -8.52
CA GLN A 339 12.68 -14.03 -8.49
C GLN A 339 13.03 -14.41 -9.93
N GLU A 340 13.92 -13.63 -10.53
CA GLU A 340 14.29 -13.74 -11.93
C GLU A 340 15.80 -13.93 -12.05
N ALA A 341 16.23 -14.78 -12.99
CA ALA A 341 17.65 -14.90 -13.30
C ALA A 341 18.19 -13.58 -13.89
N PRO A 342 19.50 -13.30 -13.77
CA PRO A 342 20.13 -12.16 -14.46
C PRO A 342 19.89 -12.18 -15.97
N LEU A 343 19.83 -10.99 -16.58
CA LEU A 343 19.58 -10.85 -18.01
C LEU A 343 20.77 -11.32 -18.86
N ALA A 344 20.50 -12.16 -19.85
CA ALA A 344 21.49 -12.49 -20.89
C ALA A 344 21.52 -11.40 -22.00
N PRO A 345 22.67 -11.12 -22.63
CA PRO A 345 22.82 -10.06 -23.64
C PRO A 345 21.84 -10.14 -24.83
N GLU A 346 21.45 -11.34 -25.23
CA GLU A 346 20.56 -11.64 -26.35
C GLU A 346 19.06 -11.48 -26.02
N GLU A 347 18.72 -11.31 -24.74
CA GLU A 347 17.33 -11.19 -24.31
C GLU A 347 16.71 -9.86 -24.78
N TRP A 348 15.38 -9.86 -24.83
CA TRP A 348 14.56 -8.71 -25.15
C TRP A 348 13.72 -8.33 -23.95
N ILE A 349 13.69 -7.03 -23.66
CA ILE A 349 13.00 -6.49 -22.51
C ILE A 349 12.05 -5.37 -22.92
N ARG A 350 11.05 -5.09 -22.08
CA ARG A 350 10.09 -4.01 -22.26
C ARG A 350 9.69 -3.42 -20.91
N ALA A 351 9.70 -2.10 -20.76
CA ALA A 351 9.14 -1.47 -19.56
C ALA A 351 7.62 -1.42 -19.62
N HIS A 352 6.97 -1.43 -18.45
CA HIS A 352 5.52 -1.29 -18.38
C HIS A 352 5.10 0.19 -18.37
N PRO A 353 4.09 0.61 -19.16
CA PRO A 353 3.70 2.01 -19.27
C PRO A 353 3.19 2.62 -17.96
N GLU A 354 2.52 1.82 -17.11
CA GLU A 354 1.99 2.27 -15.82
C GLU A 354 3.01 2.19 -14.67
N ARG A 355 4.24 1.73 -14.95
CA ARG A 355 5.31 1.60 -13.96
C ARG A 355 6.54 2.38 -14.42
N PRO A 356 6.42 3.71 -14.54
CA PRO A 356 7.47 4.52 -15.15
C PRO A 356 8.73 4.50 -14.29
N ILE A 357 9.85 4.39 -14.98
CA ILE A 357 11.18 4.50 -14.40
C ILE A 357 11.54 5.98 -14.36
N VAL A 358 12.07 6.46 -13.25
CA VAL A 358 12.50 7.86 -13.13
C VAL A 358 14.00 7.95 -12.86
N CYS A 359 14.63 9.01 -13.39
CA CYS A 359 16.01 9.35 -13.10
C CYS A 359 16.05 10.76 -12.51
N VAL A 360 16.56 10.89 -11.28
CA VAL A 360 16.53 12.14 -10.51
C VAL A 360 17.95 12.49 -10.05
N PRO A 361 18.43 13.73 -10.24
CA PRO A 361 19.70 14.16 -9.67
C PRO A 361 19.63 14.26 -8.15
N LEU A 362 20.68 13.80 -7.48
CA LEU A 362 20.87 13.90 -6.04
C LEU A 362 22.00 14.90 -5.71
N PRO A 363 22.01 15.47 -4.49
CA PRO A 363 23.16 16.21 -3.98
C PRO A 363 24.46 15.40 -4.07
N GLY A 364 25.61 16.08 -4.20
CA GLY A 364 26.92 15.40 -4.24
C GLY A 364 27.27 14.72 -5.56
N LYS A 365 26.71 15.19 -6.70
CA LYS A 365 26.98 14.63 -8.04
C LYS A 365 26.60 13.14 -8.13
N GLN A 366 25.43 12.78 -7.61
CA GLN A 366 24.86 11.44 -7.71
C GLN A 366 23.56 11.47 -8.53
N LEU A 367 23.13 10.30 -9.00
CA LEU A 367 21.88 10.10 -9.72
C LEU A 367 21.10 8.96 -9.05
N LEU A 368 19.81 9.16 -8.88
CA LEU A 368 18.88 8.13 -8.45
C LEU A 368 18.17 7.58 -9.68
N VAL A 369 18.11 6.25 -9.82
CA VAL A 369 17.15 5.59 -10.71
C VAL A 369 16.15 4.87 -9.83
N SER A 370 14.86 5.10 -10.03
CA SER A 370 13.79 4.60 -9.16
C SER A 370 12.59 4.10 -9.95
N ALA A 371 11.96 3.03 -9.48
CA ALA A 371 10.69 2.53 -9.97
C ALA A 371 10.02 1.69 -8.87
N ILE A 372 8.69 1.75 -8.77
CA ILE A 372 7.88 0.86 -7.92
C ILE A 372 8.37 0.85 -6.46
N GLY A 373 8.68 2.02 -5.90
CA GLY A 373 9.12 2.14 -4.51
C GLY A 373 10.57 1.74 -4.24
N ARG A 374 11.32 1.35 -5.27
CA ARG A 374 12.73 0.94 -5.15
C ARG A 374 13.63 1.84 -5.95
N SER A 375 14.90 1.88 -5.56
CA SER A 375 15.87 2.76 -6.20
C SER A 375 17.32 2.31 -6.05
N SER A 376 18.13 2.62 -7.05
CA SER A 376 19.58 2.46 -7.06
C SER A 376 20.26 3.82 -7.23
N THR A 377 21.31 4.07 -6.43
CA THR A 377 22.09 5.31 -6.49
C THR A 377 23.36 5.08 -7.31
N LEU A 378 23.61 5.96 -8.27
CA LEU A 378 24.71 5.87 -9.22
C LEU A 378 25.56 7.15 -9.16
N PRO A 379 26.85 7.09 -9.54
CA PRO A 379 27.66 8.28 -9.79
C PRO A 379 27.01 9.20 -10.83
N GLY A 380 27.20 10.51 -10.69
CA GLY A 380 26.57 11.53 -11.53
C GLY A 380 27.56 12.50 -12.16
N SER A 381 28.00 12.23 -13.39
CA SER A 381 28.62 13.25 -14.26
C SER A 381 27.58 13.81 -15.24
N PRO A 382 27.76 15.03 -15.81
CA PRO A 382 26.83 15.57 -16.81
C PRO A 382 26.62 14.64 -18.01
N LEU A 383 27.68 13.96 -18.45
CA LEU A 383 27.61 12.98 -19.54
C LEU A 383 26.86 11.72 -19.14
N LEU A 384 27.17 11.13 -17.98
CA LEU A 384 26.51 9.94 -17.47
C LEU A 384 25.02 10.19 -17.19
N ARG A 385 24.68 11.37 -16.67
CA ARG A 385 23.30 11.84 -16.49
C ARG A 385 22.53 11.81 -17.81
N ARG A 386 23.07 12.44 -18.86
CA ARG A 386 22.42 12.44 -20.19
C ARG A 386 22.24 11.03 -20.75
N ARG A 387 23.16 10.09 -20.45
CA ARG A 387 23.04 8.68 -20.88
C ARG A 387 21.96 7.93 -20.12
N LEU A 388 21.89 8.09 -18.80
CA LEU A 388 20.85 7.49 -17.98
C LEU A 388 19.46 8.06 -18.29
N GLU A 389 19.33 9.38 -18.47
CA GLU A 389 18.08 10.01 -18.90
C GLU A 389 17.60 9.46 -20.26
N ARG A 390 18.52 9.24 -21.22
CA ARG A 390 18.19 8.62 -22.52
C ARG A 390 17.82 7.15 -22.41
N LEU A 391 18.50 6.38 -21.55
CA LEU A 391 18.18 4.99 -21.27
C LEU A 391 16.76 4.89 -20.69
N VAL A 392 16.47 5.64 -19.63
CA VAL A 392 15.17 5.68 -18.98
C VAL A 392 14.08 6.14 -19.95
N SER A 393 14.35 7.18 -20.74
CA SER A 393 13.41 7.64 -21.78
C SER A 393 13.10 6.56 -22.81
N SER A 394 14.11 5.79 -23.23
CA SER A 394 13.96 4.67 -24.18
C SER A 394 13.14 3.54 -23.58
N LEU A 395 13.43 3.14 -22.33
CA LEU A 395 12.69 2.10 -21.61
C LEU A 395 11.21 2.48 -21.46
N ASN A 396 10.94 3.71 -20.99
CA ASN A 396 9.58 4.24 -20.80
C ASN A 396 8.78 4.41 -22.12
N LEU A 397 9.37 4.15 -23.30
CA LEU A 397 8.60 4.01 -24.54
C LEU A 397 7.72 2.75 -24.56
N GLY A 398 8.00 1.78 -23.68
CA GLY A 398 7.27 0.50 -23.64
C GLY A 398 7.44 -0.34 -24.90
N LYS A 399 8.47 -0.07 -25.72
CA LYS A 399 8.81 -0.88 -26.90
C LYS A 399 9.75 -2.02 -26.49
N PRO A 400 9.70 -3.20 -27.16
CA PRO A 400 10.75 -4.20 -27.03
C PRO A 400 12.11 -3.62 -27.37
N LEU A 401 13.09 -3.88 -26.51
CA LEU A 401 14.47 -3.42 -26.65
C LEU A 401 15.41 -4.60 -26.39
N SER A 402 16.38 -4.78 -27.28
CA SER A 402 17.44 -5.77 -27.10
C SER A 402 18.40 -5.31 -26.00
N VAL A 403 18.74 -6.22 -25.09
CA VAL A 403 19.62 -6.00 -23.96
C VAL A 403 21.06 -5.64 -24.41
N SER A 404 21.56 -6.24 -25.49
CA SER A 404 22.85 -5.89 -26.12
C SER A 404 22.80 -4.56 -26.86
N ALA A 405 21.71 -4.26 -27.58
CA ALA A 405 21.54 -2.99 -28.29
C ALA A 405 21.50 -1.79 -27.31
N LEU A 406 20.81 -1.95 -26.18
CA LEU A 406 20.78 -0.94 -25.12
C LEU A 406 22.18 -0.69 -24.53
N GLU A 407 22.93 -1.75 -24.26
CA GLU A 407 24.30 -1.64 -23.75
C GLU A 407 25.19 -0.92 -24.76
N HIS A 408 25.16 -1.33 -26.03
CA HIS A 408 25.93 -0.69 -27.10
C HIS A 408 25.58 0.81 -27.22
N ALA A 409 24.29 1.16 -27.24
CA ALA A 409 23.84 2.54 -27.30
C ALA A 409 24.27 3.36 -26.07
N PHE A 410 24.24 2.77 -24.88
CA PHE A 410 24.64 3.44 -23.64
C PHE A 410 26.13 3.80 -23.63
N PHE A 411 26.99 2.82 -23.97
CA PHE A 411 28.44 2.99 -23.96
C PHE A 411 29.00 3.66 -25.22
N SER A 412 28.20 3.81 -26.28
CA SER A 412 28.62 4.56 -27.48
C SER A 412 29.09 5.96 -27.08
N ARG A 413 30.37 6.29 -27.26
CA ARG A 413 30.97 7.59 -26.90
C ARG A 413 30.91 7.92 -25.39
N LEU A 414 30.85 6.91 -24.51
CA LEU A 414 31.11 7.08 -23.08
C LEU A 414 32.58 6.71 -22.79
N PRO A 415 33.36 7.51 -22.06
CA PRO A 415 34.72 7.15 -21.70
C PRO A 415 34.75 5.86 -20.88
N SER A 416 35.70 4.97 -21.18
CA SER A 416 35.78 3.61 -20.62
C SER A 416 35.83 3.54 -19.08
N ARG A 417 36.30 4.61 -18.41
CA ARG A 417 36.42 4.70 -16.95
C ARG A 417 35.22 5.37 -16.26
N SER A 418 34.22 5.87 -16.99
CA SER A 418 33.14 6.67 -16.39
C SER A 418 32.00 5.85 -15.78
N PHE A 419 31.78 4.63 -16.24
CA PHE A 419 30.76 3.71 -15.75
C PHE A 419 31.09 2.29 -16.21
N SER A 420 30.83 1.26 -15.40
CA SER A 420 31.16 -0.11 -15.77
C SER A 420 29.99 -0.81 -16.47
N ARG A 421 30.29 -1.74 -17.39
CA ARG A 421 29.28 -2.61 -18.02
C ARG A 421 28.55 -3.47 -16.99
N ALA A 422 29.25 -3.93 -15.95
CA ALA A 422 28.66 -4.67 -14.84
C ALA A 422 27.60 -3.82 -14.10
N SER A 423 27.90 -2.56 -13.80
CA SER A 423 26.94 -1.63 -13.17
C SER A 423 25.72 -1.35 -14.07
N PHE A 424 25.93 -1.28 -15.39
CA PHE A 424 24.81 -1.14 -16.35
C PHE A 424 23.92 -2.38 -16.36
N ARG A 425 24.50 -3.58 -16.37
CA ARG A 425 23.77 -4.85 -16.33
C ARG A 425 23.01 -5.01 -15.02
N SER A 426 23.69 -4.76 -13.89
CA SER A 426 23.06 -4.75 -12.56
C SER A 426 21.87 -3.79 -12.48
N LEU A 427 21.94 -2.61 -13.09
CA LEU A 427 20.79 -1.69 -13.15
C LEU A 427 19.61 -2.28 -13.94
N LEU A 428 19.87 -2.97 -15.06
CA LEU A 428 18.80 -3.61 -15.83
C LEU A 428 18.20 -4.80 -15.08
N ASP A 429 19.05 -5.59 -14.41
CA ASP A 429 18.62 -6.71 -13.57
C ASP A 429 17.76 -6.21 -12.41
N ASP A 430 18.18 -5.12 -11.75
CA ASP A 430 17.39 -4.43 -10.72
C ASP A 430 16.01 -4.04 -11.26
N LEU A 431 15.93 -3.40 -12.42
CA LEU A 431 14.65 -2.99 -13.01
C LEU A 431 13.73 -4.17 -13.37
N VAL A 432 14.30 -5.34 -13.70
CA VAL A 432 13.55 -6.58 -13.91
C VAL A 432 13.07 -7.17 -12.58
N ARG A 433 13.94 -7.27 -11.57
CA ARG A 433 13.57 -7.71 -10.22
C ARG A 433 12.51 -6.82 -9.61
N TRP A 434 12.58 -5.52 -9.82
CA TRP A 434 11.56 -4.57 -9.34
C TRP A 434 10.25 -4.65 -10.13
N ARG A 435 10.22 -5.40 -11.25
CA ARG A 435 9.08 -5.53 -12.17
C ARG A 435 8.74 -4.23 -12.90
N ALA A 436 9.68 -3.28 -13.01
CA ALA A 436 9.50 -2.10 -13.87
C ALA A 436 9.72 -2.45 -15.35
N VAL A 437 10.57 -3.46 -15.58
CA VAL A 437 10.91 -4.05 -16.86
C VAL A 437 10.58 -5.53 -16.82
N GLN A 438 10.11 -6.08 -17.95
CA GLN A 438 9.86 -7.51 -18.10
C GLN A 438 10.51 -8.07 -19.36
N ARG A 439 10.85 -9.35 -19.33
CA ARG A 439 11.25 -10.11 -20.52
C ARG A 439 10.12 -10.15 -21.54
N CYS A 440 10.45 -10.10 -22.82
CA CYS A 440 9.47 -10.22 -23.89
C CYS A 440 10.08 -10.91 -25.12
N PRO A 441 9.25 -11.48 -26.02
CA PRO A 441 9.75 -12.02 -27.28
C PRO A 441 10.39 -10.94 -28.15
N ALA A 442 11.37 -11.34 -28.95
CA ALA A 442 11.94 -10.48 -29.98
C ALA A 442 10.83 -10.01 -30.96
N PRO A 443 10.88 -8.75 -31.45
CA PRO A 443 9.96 -8.26 -32.47
C PRO A 443 9.90 -9.22 -33.66
N GLY A 444 8.69 -9.59 -34.07
CA GLY A 444 8.46 -10.49 -35.21
C GLY A 444 8.49 -11.99 -34.89
N ARG A 445 8.84 -12.41 -33.66
CA ARG A 445 8.61 -13.80 -33.21
C ARG A 445 7.29 -13.87 -32.44
N LYS A 446 6.33 -14.69 -32.91
CA LYS A 446 5.15 -15.02 -32.10
C LYS A 446 5.61 -15.77 -30.84
N PRO A 447 4.98 -15.54 -29.67
CA PRO A 447 5.20 -16.37 -28.50
C PRO A 447 4.88 -17.82 -28.89
N ARG A 448 5.76 -18.76 -28.56
CA ARG A 448 5.44 -20.19 -28.62
C ARG A 448 4.52 -20.55 -27.47
#